data_AF-A0A4Y8U1G7-F1
#
_entry.id   AF-A0A4Y8U1G7-F1
#
_cell.length_a   1.000
_cell.length_b   1.000
_cell.length_c   1.000
_cell.angle_alpha   90.00
_cell.angle_beta   90.00
_cell.angle_gamma   90.00
#
_symmetry.space_group_name_H-M   'P 1'
#
loop_
_entity.id
_entity.type
_entity.pdbx_description
1 polymer ?
#
loop_
_entity_poly.entity_id
_entity_poly.type
_entity_poly.pdbx_seq_one_letter_code
_entity_poly.pdbx_strand_id
1 'polypeptide(L)'
;MPRKHIDVSVSHDEFEDLNNALKDHRDSFKQMAEEAIGGFGLEPEYWAGRAQEVERLRKTVHERSTEEREPQEGADPGSARGHDFESDSR
;
A
#
# COMPACT_ATOMS: atom_id res chain seq x y z
N MET A 1 -17.24 8.09 17.47
CA MET A 1 -17.00 9.16 16.47
C MET A 1 -17.12 8.55 15.08
N PRO A 2 -17.79 9.19 14.11
CA PRO A 2 -17.85 8.70 12.73
C PRO A 2 -16.44 8.72 12.12
N ARG A 3 -16.06 7.64 11.45
CA ARG A 3 -14.78 7.56 10.74
C ARG A 3 -14.91 8.37 9.44
N LYS A 4 -13.96 9.27 9.20
CA LYS A 4 -13.86 9.98 7.92
C LYS A 4 -13.10 9.09 6.95
N HIS A 5 -13.66 8.88 5.76
CA HIS A 5 -12.98 8.23 4.65
C HIS A 5 -12.31 9.30 3.80
N ILE A 6 -11.06 9.08 3.40
CA ILE A 6 -10.34 9.94 2.46
C ILE A 6 -9.81 9.02 1.38
N ASP A 7 -10.35 9.15 0.17
CA ASP A 7 -9.87 8.47 -1.02
C ASP A 7 -8.80 9.33 -1.67
N VAL A 8 -7.60 8.78 -1.84
CA VAL A 8 -6.46 9.47 -2.43
C VAL A 8 -5.96 8.64 -3.60
N SER A 9 -6.09 9.16 -4.81
CA SER A 9 -5.46 8.57 -6.00
C SER A 9 -4.07 9.18 -6.19
N VAL A 10 -3.05 8.34 -6.21
CA VAL A 10 -1.64 8.74 -6.42
C VAL A 10 -1.04 7.91 -7.55
N SER A 11 -0.10 8.48 -8.28
CA SER A 11 0.77 7.73 -9.18
C SER A 11 1.72 6.82 -8.39
N HIS A 12 2.40 5.91 -9.09
CA HIS A 12 3.36 5.00 -8.46
C HIS A 12 4.52 5.76 -7.81
N ASP A 13 5.05 6.79 -8.48
CA ASP A 13 6.17 7.59 -7.95
C ASP A 13 5.73 8.39 -6.71
N GLU A 14 4.55 9.02 -6.75
CA GLU A 14 3.98 9.72 -5.60
C GLU A 14 3.70 8.78 -4.42
N PHE A 15 3.33 7.52 -4.70
CA PHE A 15 3.18 6.50 -3.67
C PHE A 15 4.52 6.12 -3.03
N GLU A 16 5.58 5.94 -3.82
CA GLU A 16 6.92 5.67 -3.29
C GLU A 16 7.47 6.85 -2.48
N ASP A 17 7.23 8.09 -2.93
CA ASP A 17 7.56 9.30 -2.19
C ASP A 17 6.82 9.35 -0.84
N LEU A 18 5.52 9.04 -0.82
CA LEU A 18 4.74 8.95 0.40
C LEU A 18 5.28 7.86 1.35
N ASN A 19 5.62 6.68 0.81
CA ASN A 19 6.19 5.57 1.57
C ASN A 19 7.54 5.95 2.21
N ASN A 20 8.40 6.67 1.47
CA ASN A 20 9.67 7.19 1.96
C ASN A 20 9.46 8.27 3.03
N ALA A 21 8.56 9.23 2.81
CA ALA A 21 8.25 10.26 3.79
C ALA A 21 7.74 9.69 5.12
N LEU A 22 6.87 8.67 5.06
CA LEU A 22 6.40 7.96 6.26
C LEU A 22 7.52 7.20 6.97
N LYS A 23 8.44 6.58 6.21
CA LYS A 23 9.61 5.90 6.77
C LYS A 23 10.54 6.87 7.48
N ASP A 24 10.86 8.00 6.86
CA ASP A 24 11.72 9.03 7.43
C ASP A 24 11.09 9.64 8.69
N HIS A 25 9.78 9.87 8.66
CA HIS A 25 9.05 10.37 9.83
C HIS A 25 9.07 9.36 10.99
N ARG A 26 8.88 8.07 10.72
CA ARG A 26 9.01 7.00 11.72
C ARG A 26 10.41 6.99 12.32
N ASP A 27 11.44 7.11 11.49
CA ASP A 27 12.83 7.03 11.94
C ASP A 27 13.23 8.26 12.77
N SER A 28 12.64 9.44 12.50
CA SER A 28 12.77 10.62 13.38
C SER A 28 12.21 10.37 14.78
N PHE A 29 11.11 9.61 14.92
CA PHE A 29 10.58 9.22 16.24
C PHE A 29 11.49 8.24 16.96
N LYS A 30 12.15 7.32 16.25
CA LYS A 30 13.14 6.43 16.87
C LYS A 30 14.33 7.21 17.39
N GLN A 31 14.83 8.18 16.61
CA GLN A 31 15.90 9.07 17.06
C GLN A 31 15.49 9.85 18.32
N MET A 32 14.27 10.42 18.36
CA MET A 32 13.78 11.09 19.57
C MET A 32 13.67 10.16 20.78
N ALA A 33 13.35 8.88 20.58
CA ALA A 33 13.34 7.88 21.65
C ALA A 33 14.75 7.63 22.20
N GLU A 34 15.76 7.57 21.33
CA GLU A 34 17.17 7.43 21.72
C GLU A 34 17.67 8.67 22.47
N GLU A 35 17.32 9.87 22.02
CA GLU A 35 17.65 11.13 22.69
C GLU A 35 16.96 11.25 24.06
N ALA A 36 15.73 10.74 24.20
CA ALA A 36 14.98 10.72 25.44
C ALA A 36 15.62 9.86 26.54
N ILE A 37 16.36 8.80 26.18
CA ILE A 37 17.16 8.02 27.14
C ILE A 37 18.22 8.91 27.82
N GLY A 38 18.71 9.92 27.10
CA GLY A 38 19.63 10.94 27.60
C GLY A 38 18.97 12.05 28.45
N GLY A 39 17.66 11.97 28.69
CA GLY A 39 16.92 12.93 29.52
C GLY A 39 16.37 14.16 28.78
N PHE A 40 16.32 14.14 27.45
CA PHE A 40 15.76 15.23 26.64
C PHE A 40 14.34 14.92 26.15
N GLY A 41 13.39 15.83 26.36
CA GLY A 41 12.04 15.71 25.79
C GLY A 41 11.08 14.82 26.59
N LEU A 42 10.17 14.15 25.88
CA LEU A 42 9.18 13.22 26.45
C LEU A 42 9.80 11.84 26.70
N GLU A 43 9.09 10.97 27.43
CA GLU A 43 9.55 9.61 27.73
C GLU A 43 9.86 8.79 26.46
N PRO A 44 10.91 7.94 26.46
CA PRO A 44 11.25 7.09 25.31
C PRO A 44 10.08 6.27 24.78
N GLU A 45 9.22 5.78 25.67
CA GLU A 45 8.04 4.97 25.37
C GLU A 45 7.02 5.74 24.53
N TYR A 46 6.86 7.05 24.78
CA TYR A 46 5.98 7.89 23.98
C TYR A 46 6.45 7.94 22.52
N TRP A 47 7.73 8.22 22.31
CA TRP A 47 8.31 8.31 20.97
C TRP A 47 8.32 6.96 20.25
N ALA A 48 8.64 5.87 20.97
CA ALA A 48 8.53 4.51 20.44
C ALA A 48 7.08 4.18 20.01
N GLY A 49 6.08 4.59 20.79
CA GLY A 49 4.67 4.47 20.44
C GLY A 49 4.32 5.22 19.15
N ARG A 50 4.79 6.47 19.01
CA ARG A 50 4.62 7.26 17.78
C ARG A 50 5.26 6.58 16.56
N ALA A 51 6.46 6.03 16.70
CA ALA A 51 7.11 5.28 15.63
C ALA A 51 6.28 4.06 15.20
N GLN A 52 5.70 3.32 16.16
CA GLN A 52 4.84 2.17 15.86
C GLN A 52 3.53 2.58 15.15
N GLU A 53 2.96 3.72 15.51
CA GLU A 53 1.78 4.27 14.83
C GLU A 53 2.07 4.60 13.36
N VAL A 54 3.20 5.26 13.08
CA VAL A 54 3.59 5.58 11.70
C VAL A 54 3.89 4.32 10.89
N GLU A 55 4.54 3.33 11.49
CA GLU A 55 4.77 2.03 10.83
C GLU A 55 3.46 1.31 10.49
N ARG A 56 2.45 1.36 11.39
CA ARG A 56 1.12 0.80 11.10
C ARG A 56 0.44 1.54 9.97
N LEU A 57 0.49 2.87 9.95
CA LEU A 57 -0.07 3.67 8.86
C LEU A 57 0.60 3.33 7.52
N ARG A 58 1.93 3.25 7.50
CA ARG A 58 2.71 2.89 6.31
C ARG A 58 2.32 1.52 5.75
N LYS A 59 2.14 0.52 6.63
CA LYS A 59 1.66 -0.82 6.22
C LYS A 59 0.25 -0.78 5.63
N THR A 60 -0.68 -0.07 6.27
CA THR A 60 -2.04 0.08 5.75
C THR A 60 -2.06 0.77 4.38
N VAL A 61 -1.27 1.83 4.20
CA VAL A 61 -1.14 2.50 2.89
C VAL A 61 -0.62 1.53 1.83
N HIS A 62 0.38 0.71 2.17
CA HIS A 62 0.93 -0.28 1.26
C HIS A 62 -0.06 -1.39 0.88
N GLU A 63 -0.73 -1.99 1.86
CA GLU A 63 -1.74 -3.04 1.64
C GLU A 63 -2.89 -2.54 0.75
N ARG A 64 -3.40 -1.34 1.02
CA ARG A 64 -4.49 -0.74 0.23
C ARG A 64 -4.08 -0.42 -1.20
N SER A 65 -2.82 -0.06 -1.43
CA SER A 65 -2.31 0.19 -2.79
C SER A 65 -2.20 -1.09 -3.63
N THR A 66 -2.02 -2.25 -2.99
CA THR A 66 -1.97 -3.55 -3.67
C THR A 66 -3.36 -4.14 -3.93
N GLU A 67 -4.36 -3.81 -3.11
CA GLU A 67 -5.74 -4.30 -3.25
C GLU A 67 -6.47 -3.73 -4.48
N GLU A 68 -6.16 -2.51 -4.94
CA GLU A 68 -6.80 -1.91 -6.13
C GLU A 68 -6.32 -2.51 -7.47
N ARG A 69 -5.30 -3.38 -7.45
CA ARG A 69 -4.65 -3.93 -8.65
C ARG A 69 -5.19 -5.26 -9.14
N GLU A 70 -6.26 -5.81 -8.55
CA GLU A 70 -6.94 -7.00 -9.08
C GLU A 70 -8.19 -6.65 -9.91
N PRO A 71 -8.08 -6.47 -11.23
CA PRO A 71 -9.12 -6.93 -12.13
C PRO A 71 -9.06 -8.46 -12.16
N GLN A 72 -10.10 -9.12 -11.64
CA GLN A 72 -10.46 -10.46 -12.12
C GLN A 72 -10.78 -10.34 -13.61
N GLU A 73 -9.79 -10.55 -14.46
CA GLU A 73 -10.03 -10.93 -15.85
C GLU A 73 -10.80 -12.26 -15.83
N GLY A 74 -12.06 -12.19 -16.26
CA GLY A 74 -12.87 -13.35 -16.51
C GLY A 74 -12.17 -14.29 -17.48
N ALA A 75 -11.63 -15.37 -16.96
CA ALA A 75 -11.39 -16.57 -17.74
C ALA A 75 -12.77 -17.14 -18.12
N ASP A 76 -13.22 -16.87 -19.34
CA ASP A 76 -14.12 -17.77 -20.06
C ASP A 76 -13.52 -18.13 -21.43
N PRO A 77 -12.96 -19.33 -21.61
CA PRO A 77 -12.50 -19.84 -22.90
C PRO A 77 -13.70 -20.37 -23.69
N GLY A 78 -14.54 -19.45 -24.17
CA GLY A 78 -15.74 -19.76 -24.94
C GLY A 78 -15.62 -19.43 -26.42
N SER A 79 -14.68 -20.03 -27.15
CA SER A 79 -14.66 -19.93 -28.63
C SER A 79 -14.45 -21.30 -29.28
N ALA A 80 -15.42 -22.18 -29.07
CA ALA A 80 -15.64 -23.30 -29.97
C ALA A 80 -16.50 -22.83 -31.16
N ARG A 81 -16.09 -23.26 -32.36
CA ARG A 81 -16.91 -23.59 -33.54
C ARG A 81 -16.78 -22.65 -34.74
N GLY A 82 -16.09 -23.15 -35.77
CA GLY A 82 -16.08 -22.60 -37.13
C GLY A 82 -14.88 -23.05 -37.96
N HIS A 83 -14.56 -24.35 -37.98
CA HIS A 83 -13.58 -24.90 -38.93
C HIS A 83 -14.36 -25.32 -40.18
N ASP A 84 -14.56 -24.39 -41.12
CA ASP A 84 -15.16 -24.67 -42.41
C ASP A 84 -14.13 -25.39 -43.28
N PHE A 85 -14.19 -26.72 -43.24
CA PHE A 85 -13.48 -27.61 -44.15
C PHE A 85 -14.36 -27.75 -45.41
N GLU A 86 -14.08 -26.95 -46.43
CA GLU A 86 -14.63 -27.20 -47.77
C GLU A 86 -13.98 -28.47 -48.33
N SER A 87 -14.76 -29.54 -48.38
CA SER A 87 -14.58 -30.65 -49.30
C SER A 87 -15.91 -30.87 -50.00
N ASP A 88 -16.02 -30.38 -51.24
CA ASP A 88 -17.01 -30.90 -52.17
C ASP A 88 -16.29 -31.33 -53.45
N SER A 89 -16.52 -32.60 -53.77
CA SER A 89 -16.02 -33.31 -54.93
C SER A 89 -16.88 -33.01 -56.16
N ARG A 90 -16.26 -32.65 -57.28
CA ARG A 90 -16.74 -33.03 -58.61
C ARG A 90 -15.66 -32.91 -59.68
#